data_AF-A0A1H2IZC0-F1
#
_entry.id   AF-A0A1H2IZC0-F1
#
_cell.length_a   1.000
_cell.length_b   1.000
_cell.length_c   1.000
_cell.angle_alpha   90.00
_cell.angle_beta   90.00
_cell.angle_gamma   90.00
#
_symmetry.space_group_name_H-M   'P 1'
#
loop_
_entity.id
_entity.type
_entity.pdbx_description
1 polymer ?
#
loop_
_entity_poly.entity_id
_entity_poly.type
_entity_poly.pdbx_seq_one_letter_code
_entity_poly.pdbx_strand_id
1 'polypeptide(L)'
;MAALTSPRNPIPAIGLALDRTTLGDPARASEDDRRRVLELLVRTDADLMRVLRGARRLALPDWRLASGAIYQTVWNALTDRPVGHGIKDFDLLYFDGSDTGYEAEDREIARGEAVFGNTSVPVEIRNQARVHLWFQARFGRAYPRLRCTDEALLNYAAKTHAVAVRLENDDRLSVVAPFGLADVFAMRLVPNPALDNAATYAQKAARMTQAWPEIEVVGWPLEAGAAGSDDAVAPVEDDPQPATGTDQRPRSGPSSDGRDWMSLATSPRTELPK
;
A
#
# COMPACT_ATOMS: atom_id res chain seq x y z
N MET A 1 -28.23 7.11 20.39
CA MET A 1 -29.27 6.77 19.38
C MET A 1 -28.58 6.37 18.10
N ALA A 2 -29.13 5.43 17.33
CA ALA A 2 -28.55 5.07 16.03
C ALA A 2 -28.85 6.16 14.99
N ALA A 3 -27.82 6.67 14.33
CA ALA A 3 -28.00 7.51 13.15
C ALA A 3 -28.38 6.61 11.97
N LEU A 4 -29.64 6.68 11.52
CA LEU A 4 -30.06 6.07 10.26
C LEU A 4 -29.40 6.82 9.12
N THR A 5 -28.28 6.29 8.62
CA THR A 5 -27.65 6.79 7.40
C THR A 5 -28.63 6.68 6.24
N SER A 6 -29.00 7.81 5.64
CA SER A 6 -29.82 7.84 4.43
C SER A 6 -29.21 6.96 3.34
N PRO A 7 -30.02 6.24 2.55
CA PRO A 7 -29.50 5.45 1.43
C PRO A 7 -28.77 6.38 0.45
N ARG A 8 -27.49 6.10 0.21
CA ARG A 8 -26.72 6.81 -0.80
C ARG A 8 -27.26 6.52 -2.19
N ASN A 9 -27.11 7.49 -3.09
CA ASN A 9 -27.52 7.32 -4.48
C ASN A 9 -26.86 6.06 -5.08
N PRO A 10 -27.62 5.19 -5.78
CA PRO A 10 -27.06 4.03 -6.44
C PRO A 10 -26.16 4.47 -7.59
N ILE A 11 -25.11 3.68 -7.88
CA ILE A 11 -24.28 3.90 -9.07
C ILE A 11 -25.14 3.54 -10.30
N PRO A 12 -25.53 4.50 -11.16
CA PRO A 12 -26.62 4.27 -12.11
C PRO A 12 -26.35 3.17 -13.14
N ALA A 13 -25.08 2.89 -13.44
CA ALA A 13 -24.66 1.87 -14.39
C ALA A 13 -24.52 0.45 -13.79
N ILE A 14 -24.66 0.28 -12.46
CA ILE A 14 -24.50 -1.01 -11.77
C ILE A 14 -25.75 -1.37 -10.95
N GLY A 15 -26.55 -0.40 -10.51
CA GLY A 15 -27.76 -0.64 -9.72
C GLY A 15 -27.51 -0.97 -8.24
N LEU A 16 -26.25 -0.97 -7.80
CA LEU A 16 -25.84 -1.12 -6.40
C LEU A 16 -25.61 0.24 -5.73
N ALA A 17 -25.87 0.29 -4.42
CA ALA A 17 -25.58 1.44 -3.58
C ALA A 17 -24.06 1.54 -3.30
N LEU A 18 -23.52 2.77 -3.34
CA LEU A 18 -22.12 3.04 -3.01
C LEU A 18 -21.94 3.17 -1.48
N ASP A 19 -22.11 2.05 -0.78
CA ASP A 19 -22.03 2.00 0.67
C ASP A 19 -21.27 0.76 1.19
N ARG A 20 -20.74 0.91 2.41
CA ARG A 20 -19.91 -0.10 3.08
C ARG A 20 -20.68 -1.38 3.43
N THR A 21 -21.99 -1.31 3.64
CA THR A 21 -22.83 -2.45 4.00
C THR A 21 -23.27 -3.25 2.78
N THR A 22 -23.37 -2.64 1.60
CA THR A 22 -23.62 -3.36 0.34
C THR A 22 -22.34 -3.92 -0.25
N LEU A 23 -21.34 -3.08 -0.46
CA LEU A 23 -20.15 -3.46 -1.22
C LEU A 23 -19.07 -4.12 -0.34
N GLY A 24 -19.03 -3.81 0.97
CA GLY A 24 -18.09 -4.44 1.91
C GLY A 24 -18.49 -5.84 2.37
N ASP A 25 -19.73 -6.27 2.12
CA ASP A 25 -20.26 -7.58 2.50
C ASP A 25 -20.17 -8.57 1.32
N PRO A 26 -19.37 -9.66 1.42
CA PRO A 26 -19.30 -10.71 0.40
C PRO A 26 -20.63 -11.44 0.13
N ALA A 27 -21.60 -11.39 1.05
CA ALA A 27 -22.91 -12.00 0.89
C ALA A 27 -23.93 -11.11 0.14
N ARG A 28 -23.61 -9.82 -0.10
CA ARG A 28 -24.51 -8.84 -0.74
C ARG A 28 -24.04 -8.35 -2.10
N ALA A 29 -22.74 -8.30 -2.33
CA ALA A 29 -22.15 -7.96 -3.62
C ALA A 29 -21.10 -9.00 -4.02
N SER A 30 -21.08 -9.38 -5.29
CA SER A 30 -20.04 -10.27 -5.81
C SER A 30 -18.71 -9.54 -5.96
N GLU A 31 -17.63 -10.29 -6.17
CA GLU A 31 -16.32 -9.69 -6.45
C GLU A 31 -16.30 -8.99 -7.83
N ASP A 32 -17.07 -9.48 -8.81
CA ASP A 32 -17.26 -8.80 -10.10
C ASP A 32 -17.99 -7.47 -9.95
N ASP A 33 -18.93 -7.37 -9.01
CA ASP A 33 -19.62 -6.10 -8.73
C ASP A 33 -18.67 -5.07 -8.09
N ARG A 34 -17.85 -5.50 -7.12
CA ARG A 34 -16.78 -4.66 -6.56
C ARG A 34 -15.78 -4.22 -7.63
N ARG A 35 -15.43 -5.11 -8.58
CA ARG A 35 -14.57 -4.78 -9.73
C ARG A 35 -15.21 -3.74 -10.65
N ARG A 36 -16.49 -3.91 -11.02
CA ARG A 36 -17.24 -2.95 -11.84
C ARG A 36 -17.32 -1.57 -11.16
N VAL A 37 -17.58 -1.53 -9.84
CA VAL A 37 -17.61 -0.26 -9.08
C VAL A 37 -16.23 0.39 -9.09
N LEU A 38 -15.16 -0.37 -8.82
CA LEU A 38 -13.79 0.15 -8.87
C LEU A 38 -13.44 0.69 -10.26
N GLU A 39 -13.78 -0.03 -11.34
CA GLU A 39 -13.58 0.43 -12.71
C GLU A 39 -14.29 1.76 -13.00
N LEU A 40 -15.53 1.93 -12.54
CA LEU A 40 -16.25 3.20 -12.73
C LEU A 40 -15.59 4.34 -11.95
N LEU A 41 -15.24 4.14 -10.68
CA LEU A 41 -14.57 5.15 -9.86
C LEU A 41 -13.23 5.58 -10.48
N VAL A 42 -12.41 4.61 -10.91
CA VAL A 42 -11.14 4.84 -11.63
C VAL A 42 -11.39 5.59 -12.95
N ARG A 43 -12.44 5.26 -13.71
CA ARG A 43 -12.77 5.94 -14.99
C ARG A 43 -13.31 7.37 -14.80
N THR A 44 -13.99 7.66 -13.68
CA THR A 44 -14.47 9.02 -13.37
C THR A 44 -13.38 9.94 -12.83
N ASP A 45 -12.30 9.40 -12.28
CA ASP A 45 -11.14 10.16 -11.84
C ASP A 45 -10.25 10.57 -13.03
N ALA A 46 -10.20 11.87 -13.31
CA ALA A 46 -9.48 12.42 -14.45
C ALA A 46 -7.96 12.33 -14.32
N ASP A 47 -7.42 12.22 -13.10
CA ASP A 47 -5.99 12.14 -12.84
C ASP A 47 -5.52 10.69 -12.90
N LEU A 48 -6.25 9.75 -12.28
CA LEU A 48 -6.05 8.30 -12.49
C LEU A 48 -6.10 7.96 -13.99
N MET A 49 -7.10 8.43 -14.72
CA MET A 49 -7.17 8.20 -16.17
C MET A 49 -6.10 8.95 -16.97
N ARG A 50 -5.48 10.02 -16.45
CA ARG A 50 -4.29 10.63 -17.08
C ARG A 50 -3.06 9.76 -16.88
N VAL A 51 -2.83 9.28 -15.66
CA VAL A 51 -1.72 8.38 -15.31
C VAL A 51 -1.82 7.07 -16.07
N LEU A 52 -2.99 6.41 -16.09
CA LEU A 52 -3.21 5.15 -16.79
C LEU A 52 -3.00 5.25 -18.30
N ARG A 53 -3.49 6.33 -18.93
CA ARG A 53 -3.21 6.61 -20.35
C ARG A 53 -1.73 6.95 -20.59
N GLY A 54 -1.05 7.55 -19.62
CA GLY A 54 0.38 7.83 -19.65
C GLY A 54 1.22 6.55 -19.58
N ALA A 55 0.96 5.69 -18.61
CA ALA A 55 1.63 4.40 -18.44
C ALA A 55 1.44 3.50 -19.68
N ARG A 56 0.24 3.47 -20.28
CA ARG A 56 0.00 2.77 -21.56
C ARG A 56 0.85 3.30 -22.72
N ARG A 57 1.15 4.61 -22.77
CA ARG A 57 2.07 5.21 -23.77
C ARG A 57 3.55 4.98 -23.44
N LEU A 58 3.90 4.95 -22.15
CA LEU A 58 5.26 4.69 -21.69
C LEU A 58 5.67 3.22 -21.97
N ALA A 59 4.69 2.31 -21.96
CA ALA A 59 4.82 0.92 -22.39
C ALA A 59 5.91 0.13 -21.64
N LEU A 60 6.05 0.38 -20.33
CA LEU A 60 6.89 -0.42 -19.43
C LEU A 60 6.45 -1.90 -19.46
N PRO A 61 7.37 -2.87 -19.38
CA PRO A 61 7.01 -4.28 -19.34
C PRO A 61 6.22 -4.62 -18.07
N ASP A 62 5.14 -5.39 -18.23
CA ASP A 62 4.29 -5.89 -17.14
C ASP A 62 3.79 -4.82 -16.13
N TRP A 63 3.46 -3.62 -16.61
CA TRP A 63 3.13 -2.49 -15.73
C TRP A 63 1.77 -2.58 -15.00
N ARG A 64 1.68 -1.96 -13.82
CA ARG A 64 0.46 -1.76 -13.01
C ARG A 64 0.49 -0.42 -12.28
N LEU A 65 -0.65 0.28 -12.20
CA LEU A 65 -0.85 1.39 -11.27
C LEU A 65 -1.50 0.82 -9.99
N ALA A 66 -0.86 1.02 -8.83
CA ALA A 66 -1.18 0.29 -7.61
C ALA A 66 -1.56 1.19 -6.42
N SER A 67 -1.98 0.53 -5.33
CA SER A 67 -1.86 1.07 -3.97
C SER A 67 -2.67 2.35 -3.73
N GLY A 68 -2.03 3.40 -3.18
CA GLY A 68 -2.64 4.58 -2.58
C GLY A 68 -3.77 5.18 -3.40
N ALA A 69 -3.45 5.60 -4.62
CA ALA A 69 -4.42 6.23 -5.51
C ALA A 69 -5.61 5.34 -5.91
N ILE A 70 -5.51 4.00 -5.76
CA ILE A 70 -6.58 3.07 -6.11
C ILE A 70 -7.54 2.88 -4.92
N TYR A 71 -7.06 2.45 -3.74
CA TYR A 71 -7.96 2.20 -2.61
C TYR A 71 -8.46 3.50 -1.94
N GLN A 72 -7.67 4.59 -1.96
CA GLN A 72 -8.10 5.86 -1.38
C GLN A 72 -9.19 6.54 -2.22
N THR A 73 -9.18 6.38 -3.55
CA THR A 73 -10.30 6.84 -4.40
C THR A 73 -11.60 6.08 -4.08
N VAL A 74 -11.53 4.79 -3.74
CA VAL A 74 -12.70 4.05 -3.21
C VAL A 74 -13.16 4.62 -1.86
N TRP A 75 -12.24 4.87 -0.93
CA TRP A 75 -12.58 5.43 0.39
C TRP A 75 -13.12 6.86 0.34
N ASN A 76 -12.61 7.69 -0.58
CA ASN A 76 -13.11 9.05 -0.79
C ASN A 76 -14.55 9.03 -1.32
N ALA A 77 -14.82 8.18 -2.33
CA ALA A 77 -16.17 8.00 -2.85
C ALA A 77 -17.13 7.34 -1.84
N LEU A 78 -16.62 6.45 -0.97
CA LEU A 78 -17.36 5.85 0.16
C LEU A 78 -17.52 6.78 1.38
N THR A 79 -17.01 8.00 1.35
CA THR A 79 -17.12 8.96 2.46
C THR A 79 -17.35 10.40 2.00
N ASP A 80 -17.80 10.57 0.76
CA ASP A 80 -18.21 11.85 0.19
C ASP A 80 -17.09 12.94 0.25
N ARG A 81 -15.82 12.49 0.26
CA ARG A 81 -14.61 13.34 0.26
C ARG A 81 -14.19 13.75 -1.16
N PRO A 82 -13.46 14.87 -1.32
CA PRO A 82 -12.93 15.29 -2.62
C PRO A 82 -12.04 14.24 -3.30
N VAL A 83 -12.08 14.22 -4.64
CA VAL A 83 -11.10 13.50 -5.47
C VAL A 83 -9.68 13.96 -5.10
N GLY A 84 -8.73 13.03 -5.04
CA GLY A 84 -7.35 13.30 -4.60
C GLY A 84 -7.13 13.39 -3.09
N HIS A 85 -8.18 13.38 -2.25
CA HIS A 85 -8.00 13.49 -0.79
C HIS A 85 -7.11 12.35 -0.24
N GLY A 86 -6.08 12.72 0.52
CA GLY A 86 -5.13 11.79 1.17
C GLY A 86 -4.08 11.15 0.25
N ILE A 87 -4.29 11.20 -1.07
CA ILE A 87 -3.39 10.69 -2.10
C ILE A 87 -2.18 11.62 -2.17
N LYS A 88 -0.97 11.05 -2.18
CA LYS A 88 0.31 11.77 -2.18
C LYS A 88 1.20 11.44 -3.37
N ASP A 89 0.85 10.39 -4.09
CA ASP A 89 1.70 9.63 -4.99
C ASP A 89 0.82 8.75 -5.91
N PHE A 90 1.38 8.34 -7.05
CA PHE A 90 0.85 7.29 -7.91
C PHE A 90 1.90 6.18 -8.04
N ASP A 91 1.76 5.09 -7.28
CA ASP A 91 2.64 3.89 -7.33
C ASP A 91 2.55 3.21 -8.72
N LEU A 92 3.45 3.53 -9.66
CA LEU A 92 3.53 2.91 -10.99
C LEU A 92 4.58 1.80 -11.02
N LEU A 93 4.12 0.58 -10.78
CA LEU A 93 4.94 -0.62 -10.76
C LEU A 93 5.15 -1.15 -12.18
N TYR A 94 6.30 -1.78 -12.43
CA TYR A 94 6.56 -2.56 -13.65
C TYR A 94 7.52 -3.73 -13.35
N PHE A 95 7.70 -4.66 -14.28
CA PHE A 95 8.65 -5.77 -14.11
C PHE A 95 9.50 -5.96 -15.37
N ASP A 96 10.79 -5.64 -15.24
CA ASP A 96 11.82 -5.99 -16.21
C ASP A 96 12.92 -6.81 -15.52
N GLY A 97 12.88 -8.12 -15.73
CA GLY A 97 13.92 -9.04 -15.25
C GLY A 97 15.15 -9.15 -16.16
N SER A 98 15.20 -8.43 -17.28
CA SER A 98 16.31 -8.45 -18.24
C SER A 98 17.40 -7.42 -17.94
N ASP A 99 17.03 -6.25 -17.41
CA ASP A 99 17.96 -5.23 -16.90
C ASP A 99 17.51 -4.73 -15.52
N THR A 100 18.15 -5.29 -14.47
CA THR A 100 17.91 -4.92 -13.07
C THR A 100 18.87 -3.83 -12.54
N GLY A 101 19.79 -3.28 -13.35
CA GLY A 101 20.75 -2.25 -12.90
C GLY A 101 20.08 -0.92 -12.53
N TYR A 102 20.66 -0.13 -11.62
CA TYR A 102 20.08 1.15 -11.17
C TYR A 102 19.79 2.09 -12.35
N GLU A 103 20.74 2.22 -13.28
CA GLU A 103 20.66 3.07 -14.47
C GLU A 103 19.48 2.72 -15.39
N ALA A 104 18.93 1.51 -15.28
CA ALA A 104 17.77 1.09 -16.06
C ALA A 104 16.43 1.42 -15.40
N GLU A 105 16.40 1.59 -14.07
CA GLU A 105 15.28 2.31 -13.43
C GLU A 105 15.36 3.80 -13.75
N ASP A 106 16.56 4.37 -13.66
CA ASP A 106 16.82 5.79 -13.81
C ASP A 106 16.38 6.32 -15.19
N ARG A 107 16.64 5.55 -16.26
CA ARG A 107 16.13 5.80 -17.63
C ARG A 107 14.60 5.81 -17.69
N GLU A 108 13.92 4.87 -17.05
CA GLU A 108 12.46 4.76 -17.10
C GLU A 108 11.74 5.78 -16.20
N ILE A 109 12.35 6.15 -15.07
CA ILE A 109 11.91 7.31 -14.26
C ILE A 109 12.00 8.59 -15.11
N ALA A 110 13.14 8.85 -15.77
CA ALA A 110 13.32 10.05 -16.60
C ALA A 110 12.37 10.08 -17.82
N ARG A 111 12.10 8.94 -18.46
CA ARG A 111 11.04 8.83 -19.48
C ARG A 111 9.65 9.10 -18.89
N GLY A 112 9.40 8.68 -17.66
CA GLY A 112 8.19 8.95 -16.90
C GLY A 112 7.97 10.42 -16.58
N GLU A 113 9.00 11.13 -16.11
CA GLU A 113 8.96 12.57 -15.79
C GLU A 113 8.37 13.39 -16.97
N ALA A 114 8.79 13.09 -18.21
CA ALA A 114 8.27 13.71 -19.44
C ALA A 114 6.83 13.32 -19.80
N VAL A 115 6.33 12.18 -19.33
CA VAL A 115 4.94 11.70 -19.56
C VAL A 115 3.98 12.19 -18.47
N PHE A 116 4.48 12.42 -17.25
CA PHE A 116 3.68 12.62 -16.05
C PHE A 116 3.80 14.00 -15.40
N GLY A 117 4.72 14.89 -15.81
CA GLY A 117 4.97 16.19 -15.17
C GLY A 117 3.79 17.19 -15.03
N ASN A 118 2.58 16.83 -15.46
CA ASN A 118 1.32 17.57 -15.26
C ASN A 118 0.26 16.76 -14.46
N THR A 119 0.69 15.85 -13.58
CA THR A 119 -0.18 15.21 -12.57
C THR A 119 -0.25 16.06 -11.30
N SER A 120 -1.34 15.91 -10.54
CA SER A 120 -1.57 16.63 -9.28
C SER A 120 -0.60 16.24 -8.16
N VAL A 121 -0.11 15.00 -8.20
CA VAL A 121 0.93 14.45 -7.32
C VAL A 121 1.96 13.66 -8.15
N PRO A 122 3.18 13.37 -7.62
CA PRO A 122 4.19 12.61 -8.35
C PRO A 122 3.75 11.21 -8.77
N VAL A 123 4.34 10.69 -9.85
CA VAL A 123 4.22 9.29 -10.27
C VAL A 123 5.53 8.58 -9.94
N GLU A 124 5.48 7.57 -9.08
CA GLU A 124 6.67 6.86 -8.59
C GLU A 124 6.85 5.55 -9.36
N ILE A 125 7.84 5.52 -10.25
CA ILE A 125 8.09 4.39 -11.15
C ILE A 125 9.05 3.39 -10.48
N ARG A 126 8.67 2.11 -10.40
CA ARG A 126 9.47 1.07 -9.73
C ARG A 126 9.44 -0.28 -10.43
N ASN A 127 10.62 -0.80 -10.79
CA ASN A 127 10.77 -2.16 -11.29
C ASN A 127 10.78 -3.16 -10.12
N GLN A 128 9.76 -4.01 -10.09
CA GLN A 128 9.59 -5.06 -9.08
C GLN A 128 10.68 -6.14 -9.16
N ALA A 129 11.37 -6.28 -10.29
CA ALA A 129 12.49 -7.21 -10.45
C ALA A 129 13.76 -6.80 -9.67
N ARG A 130 13.95 -5.53 -9.31
CA ARG A 130 15.15 -5.06 -8.58
C ARG A 130 14.93 -4.77 -7.09
N VAL A 131 13.69 -4.79 -6.60
CA VAL A 131 13.35 -4.46 -5.19
C VAL A 131 14.18 -5.30 -4.20
N HIS A 132 14.33 -6.61 -4.47
CA HIS A 132 15.07 -7.52 -3.60
C HIS A 132 16.57 -7.21 -3.46
N LEU A 133 17.15 -6.39 -4.34
CA LEU A 133 18.57 -6.01 -4.28
C LEU A 133 18.84 -4.97 -3.19
N TRP A 134 17.90 -4.05 -2.95
CA TRP A 134 18.07 -2.91 -2.04
C TRP A 134 17.17 -2.94 -0.80
N PHE A 135 16.06 -3.69 -0.82
CA PHE A 135 15.05 -3.66 0.26
C PHE A 135 15.65 -4.01 1.63
N GLN A 136 16.55 -5.00 1.72
CA GLN A 136 17.20 -5.37 2.97
C GLN A 136 18.14 -4.28 3.50
N ALA A 137 18.83 -3.54 2.63
CA ALA A 137 19.66 -2.41 3.03
C ALA A 137 18.81 -1.21 3.51
N ARG A 138 17.59 -1.02 2.97
CA ARG A 138 16.69 0.07 3.35
C ARG A 138 15.85 -0.22 4.59
N PHE A 139 15.41 -1.47 4.79
CA PHE A 139 14.41 -1.87 5.80
C PHE A 139 14.88 -2.98 6.77
N GLY A 140 16.13 -3.45 6.66
CA GLY A 140 16.71 -4.43 7.59
C GLY A 140 16.22 -5.88 7.44
N ARG A 141 15.29 -6.16 6.52
CA ARG A 141 14.68 -7.49 6.31
C ARG A 141 14.78 -7.94 4.84
N ALA A 142 14.89 -9.24 4.60
CA ALA A 142 14.93 -9.78 3.25
C ALA A 142 13.61 -9.54 2.49
N TYR A 143 13.67 -9.54 1.16
CA TYR A 143 12.51 -9.41 0.27
C TYR A 143 12.62 -10.46 -0.85
N PRO A 144 11.52 -11.14 -1.24
CA PRO A 144 11.58 -12.20 -2.23
C PRO A 144 11.94 -11.68 -3.63
N ARG A 145 12.61 -12.54 -4.42
CA ARG A 145 12.76 -12.32 -5.87
C ARG A 145 11.42 -12.55 -6.54
N LEU A 146 10.86 -11.49 -7.11
CA LEU A 146 9.59 -11.53 -7.83
C LEU A 146 9.78 -12.04 -9.28
N ARG A 147 8.68 -12.50 -9.89
CA ARG A 147 8.62 -13.04 -11.26
C ARG A 147 7.71 -12.22 -12.18
N CYS A 148 6.85 -11.39 -11.60
CA CYS A 148 5.99 -10.41 -12.26
C CYS A 148 5.62 -9.29 -11.27
N THR A 149 5.00 -8.23 -11.77
CA THR A 149 4.56 -7.08 -10.97
C THR A 149 3.49 -7.45 -9.95
N ASP A 150 2.58 -8.37 -10.29
CA ASP A 150 1.44 -8.72 -9.43
C ASP A 150 1.86 -9.42 -8.13
N GLU A 151 3.03 -10.07 -8.09
CA GLU A 151 3.58 -10.66 -6.87
C GLU A 151 4.03 -9.60 -5.85
N ALA A 152 4.29 -8.35 -6.25
CA ALA A 152 4.61 -7.28 -5.32
C ALA A 152 3.45 -7.03 -4.34
N LEU A 153 2.21 -7.13 -4.82
CA LEU A 153 1.00 -6.91 -4.03
C LEU A 153 0.87 -7.91 -2.86
N LEU A 154 1.41 -9.12 -3.01
CA LEU A 154 1.43 -10.14 -1.96
C LEU A 154 2.33 -9.77 -0.77
N ASN A 155 3.25 -8.82 -0.96
CA ASN A 155 4.25 -8.40 0.03
C ASN A 155 3.91 -7.06 0.71
N TYR A 156 2.79 -6.43 0.34
CA TYR A 156 2.32 -5.17 0.93
C TYR A 156 1.96 -5.34 2.41
N ALA A 157 2.29 -4.37 3.26
CA ALA A 157 2.05 -4.45 4.72
C ALA A 157 0.56 -4.60 5.15
N ALA A 158 -0.39 -4.30 4.26
CA ALA A 158 -1.82 -4.51 4.51
C ALA A 158 -2.49 -5.06 3.24
N LYS A 159 -3.39 -6.02 3.41
CA LYS A 159 -4.16 -6.66 2.32
C LYS A 159 -5.03 -5.64 1.59
N THR A 160 -5.63 -4.71 2.34
CA THR A 160 -6.46 -3.62 1.82
C THR A 160 -5.72 -2.64 0.91
N HIS A 161 -4.38 -2.59 0.98
CA HIS A 161 -3.57 -1.77 0.07
C HIS A 161 -3.16 -2.51 -1.21
N ALA A 162 -3.29 -3.84 -1.23
CA ALA A 162 -2.83 -4.72 -2.31
C ALA A 162 -3.87 -4.78 -3.44
N VAL A 163 -4.14 -3.63 -4.06
CA VAL A 163 -4.96 -3.49 -5.26
C VAL A 163 -4.16 -2.76 -6.32
N ALA A 164 -4.25 -3.24 -7.56
CA ALA A 164 -3.69 -2.54 -8.71
C ALA A 164 -4.59 -2.67 -9.95
N VAL A 165 -4.44 -1.73 -10.87
CA VAL A 165 -5.16 -1.70 -12.14
C VAL A 165 -4.23 -1.37 -13.30
N ARG A 166 -4.62 -1.76 -14.50
CA ARG A 166 -3.93 -1.39 -15.74
C ARG A 166 -4.96 -1.14 -16.84
N LEU A 167 -4.70 -0.12 -17.67
CA LEU A 167 -5.49 0.18 -18.84
C LEU A 167 -4.90 -0.55 -20.04
N GLU A 168 -5.62 -1.56 -20.53
CA GLU A 168 -5.18 -2.41 -21.65
C GLU A 168 -5.35 -1.71 -23.00
N ASN A 169 -4.83 -2.31 -24.08
CA ASN A 169 -4.87 -1.73 -25.43
C ASN A 169 -6.30 -1.59 -26.01
N ASP A 170 -7.28 -2.28 -25.45
CA ASP A 170 -8.70 -2.26 -25.83
C ASP A 170 -9.56 -1.36 -24.91
N ASP A 171 -8.92 -0.44 -24.17
CA ASP A 171 -9.53 0.47 -23.17
C ASP A 171 -10.28 -0.22 -22.00
N ARG A 172 -10.18 -1.55 -21.86
CA ARG A 172 -10.58 -2.25 -20.63
C ARG A 172 -9.59 -1.96 -19.50
N LEU A 173 -10.08 -2.00 -18.26
CA LEU A 173 -9.23 -2.01 -17.08
C LEU A 173 -9.07 -3.45 -16.61
N SER A 174 -7.84 -3.95 -16.54
CA SER A 174 -7.55 -5.17 -15.79
C SER A 174 -7.36 -4.80 -14.31
N VAL A 175 -7.92 -5.60 -13.41
CA VAL A 175 -7.93 -5.35 -11.95
C VAL A 175 -7.31 -6.54 -11.22
N VAL A 176 -6.29 -6.27 -10.41
CA VAL A 176 -5.58 -7.27 -9.61
C VAL A 176 -5.76 -6.93 -8.13
N ALA A 177 -6.31 -7.86 -7.37
CA ALA A 177 -6.56 -7.75 -5.94
C ALA A 177 -6.45 -9.17 -5.32
N PRO A 178 -5.23 -9.64 -4.98
CA PRO A 178 -5.01 -11.03 -4.55
C PRO A 178 -5.72 -11.42 -3.25
N PHE A 179 -6.15 -10.45 -2.44
CA PHE A 179 -6.94 -10.67 -1.22
C PHE A 179 -8.42 -10.27 -1.37
N GLY A 180 -8.86 -9.93 -2.59
CA GLY A 180 -10.19 -9.40 -2.88
C GLY A 180 -10.39 -7.93 -2.52
N LEU A 181 -11.50 -7.36 -2.97
CA LEU A 181 -11.88 -5.95 -2.78
C LEU A 181 -12.82 -5.73 -1.59
N ALA A 182 -13.35 -6.78 -0.96
CA ALA A 182 -14.34 -6.66 0.12
C ALA A 182 -13.85 -5.79 1.29
N ASP A 183 -12.62 -5.99 1.77
CA ASP A 183 -12.03 -5.17 2.84
C ASP A 183 -11.85 -3.70 2.43
N VAL A 184 -11.59 -3.43 1.15
CA VAL A 184 -11.48 -2.06 0.63
C VAL A 184 -12.83 -1.35 0.72
N PHE A 185 -13.90 -2.00 0.26
CA PHE A 185 -15.25 -1.45 0.30
C PHE A 185 -15.87 -1.44 1.70
N ALA A 186 -15.46 -2.34 2.59
CA ALA A 186 -15.79 -2.28 4.02
C ALA A 186 -15.09 -1.12 4.74
N MET A 187 -14.07 -0.50 4.13
CA MET A 187 -13.09 0.38 4.77
C MET A 187 -12.44 -0.29 6.00
N ARG A 188 -12.06 -1.56 5.84
CA ARG A 188 -11.37 -2.33 6.87
C ARG A 188 -9.91 -2.49 6.48
N LEU A 189 -9.03 -1.87 7.26
CA LEU A 189 -7.59 -2.02 7.12
C LEU A 189 -7.19 -3.36 7.76
N VAL A 190 -6.71 -4.30 6.93
CA VAL A 190 -6.37 -5.67 7.33
C VAL A 190 -4.87 -5.91 7.15
N PRO A 191 -4.15 -6.37 8.19
CA PRO A 191 -2.71 -6.62 8.10
C PRO A 191 -2.38 -7.79 7.17
N ASN A 192 -1.17 -7.75 6.61
CA ASN A 192 -0.62 -8.84 5.81
C ASN A 192 0.70 -9.34 6.41
N PRO A 193 0.70 -10.46 7.16
CA PRO A 193 1.90 -10.99 7.82
C PRO A 193 2.84 -11.77 6.89
N ALA A 194 2.68 -11.67 5.56
CA ALA A 194 3.58 -12.32 4.59
C ALA A 194 5.05 -11.84 4.69
N LEU A 195 5.26 -10.67 5.27
CA LEU A 195 6.54 -10.16 5.77
C LEU A 195 6.30 -9.56 7.16
N ASP A 196 7.30 -9.56 8.04
CA ASP A 196 7.26 -8.78 9.28
C ASP A 196 7.23 -7.28 8.94
N ASN A 197 6.02 -6.73 8.86
CA ASN A 197 5.76 -5.33 8.54
C ASN A 197 4.89 -4.69 9.64
N ALA A 198 4.93 -5.18 10.88
CA ALA A 198 4.05 -4.75 11.96
C ALA A 198 4.16 -3.23 12.26
N ALA A 199 5.39 -2.71 12.34
CA ALA A 199 5.64 -1.27 12.53
C ALA A 199 5.11 -0.43 11.35
N THR A 200 5.43 -0.85 10.11
CA THR A 200 4.95 -0.27 8.86
C THR A 200 3.42 -0.21 8.79
N TYR A 201 2.77 -1.28 9.24
CA TYR A 201 1.33 -1.38 9.32
C TYR A 201 0.74 -0.39 10.33
N ALA A 202 1.32 -0.32 11.54
CA ALA A 202 0.88 0.62 12.58
C ALA A 202 1.05 2.10 12.16
N GLN A 203 2.18 2.46 11.53
CA GLN A 203 2.43 3.79 10.97
C GLN A 203 1.37 4.17 9.92
N LYS A 204 1.07 3.26 8.98
CA LYS A 204 0.00 3.47 8.00
C LYS A 204 -1.36 3.59 8.69
N ALA A 205 -1.69 2.71 9.63
CA ALA A 205 -2.98 2.75 10.33
C ALA A 205 -3.21 4.10 11.03
N ALA A 206 -2.21 4.60 11.77
CA ALA A 206 -2.28 5.91 12.44
C ALA A 206 -2.43 7.08 11.45
N ARG A 207 -1.77 7.03 10.28
CA ARG A 207 -1.96 8.04 9.22
C ARG A 207 -3.34 7.94 8.57
N MET A 208 -3.84 6.73 8.34
CA MET A 208 -5.10 6.51 7.62
C MET A 208 -6.31 6.90 8.48
N THR A 209 -6.32 6.58 9.79
CA THR A 209 -7.43 6.97 10.69
C THR A 209 -7.51 8.49 10.94
N GLN A 210 -6.42 9.24 10.74
CA GLN A 210 -6.46 10.71 10.77
C GLN A 210 -7.18 11.32 9.55
N ALA A 211 -7.06 10.70 8.37
CA ALA A 211 -7.70 11.17 7.14
C ALA A 211 -9.12 10.58 6.95
N TRP A 212 -9.30 9.31 7.32
CA TRP A 212 -10.57 8.58 7.33
C TRP A 212 -10.83 7.95 8.71
N PRO A 213 -11.38 8.69 9.68
CA PRO A 213 -11.81 8.17 10.99
C PRO A 213 -12.84 7.03 10.90
N GLU A 214 -13.44 6.83 9.73
CA GLU A 214 -14.38 5.76 9.42
C GLU A 214 -13.73 4.36 9.30
N ILE A 215 -12.39 4.27 9.17
CA ILE A 215 -11.67 3.01 8.95
C ILE A 215 -11.72 2.10 10.19
N GLU A 216 -12.09 0.84 9.98
CA GLU A 216 -11.87 -0.23 10.95
C GLU A 216 -10.43 -0.73 10.82
N VAL A 217 -9.62 -0.64 11.88
CA VAL A 217 -8.24 -1.17 11.89
C VAL A 217 -8.22 -2.53 12.58
N VAL A 218 -7.94 -3.58 11.82
CA VAL A 218 -7.71 -4.92 12.39
C VAL A 218 -6.33 -4.97 13.03
N GLY A 219 -6.23 -5.54 14.24
CA GLY A 219 -4.94 -5.70 14.94
C GLY A 219 -3.99 -6.61 14.16
N TRP A 220 -2.68 -6.33 14.22
CA TRP A 220 -1.68 -7.24 13.69
C TRP A 220 -1.78 -8.60 14.41
N PRO A 221 -1.74 -9.75 13.70
CA PRO A 221 -1.83 -11.05 14.34
C PRO A 221 -0.63 -11.25 15.27
N LEU A 222 -0.89 -11.57 16.54
CA LEU A 222 0.15 -12.01 17.46
C LEU A 222 0.62 -13.41 17.04
N GLU A 223 1.92 -13.65 17.12
CA GLU A 223 2.54 -14.96 16.90
C GLU A 223 1.88 -16.02 17.78
N ALA A 224 1.20 -17.01 17.18
CA ALA A 224 0.57 -18.12 17.88
C ALA A 224 1.63 -19.19 18.26
N GLY A 225 2.64 -18.79 19.04
CA GLY A 225 3.90 -19.54 19.16
C GLY A 225 4.69 -19.37 20.47
N ALA A 226 4.04 -19.04 21.59
CA ALA A 226 4.70 -18.93 22.90
C ALA A 226 3.85 -19.52 24.04
N ALA A 227 3.30 -20.72 23.84
CA ALA A 227 2.50 -21.43 24.84
C ALA A 227 3.09 -22.82 25.15
N GLY A 228 3.54 -23.01 26.39
CA GLY A 228 3.83 -24.35 26.95
C GLY A 228 5.24 -24.90 26.75
N SER A 229 6.22 -24.35 27.46
CA SER A 229 7.36 -25.12 27.97
C SER A 229 7.49 -24.85 29.47
N ASP A 230 6.62 -25.46 30.26
CA ASP A 230 6.56 -25.34 31.72
C ASP A 230 7.61 -26.29 32.37
N ASP A 231 8.87 -26.11 31.98
CA ASP A 231 10.02 -26.84 32.52
C ASP A 231 10.65 -26.02 33.66
N ALA A 232 10.26 -26.36 34.89
CA ALA A 232 10.77 -25.71 36.09
C ALA A 232 12.24 -26.09 36.37
N VAL A 233 13.13 -25.09 36.38
CA VAL A 233 14.49 -25.19 36.93
C VAL A 233 14.59 -24.28 38.16
N ALA A 234 15.04 -24.86 39.27
CA ALA A 234 15.14 -24.19 40.58
C ALA A 234 16.29 -23.15 40.64
N PRO A 235 16.24 -22.17 41.57
CA PRO A 235 17.24 -21.10 41.66
C PRO A 235 18.58 -21.55 42.25
N VAL A 236 19.62 -20.73 42.04
CA VAL A 236 20.96 -20.86 42.62
C VAL A 236 21.55 -19.47 42.91
N GLU A 237 22.14 -19.30 44.10
CA GLU A 237 22.80 -18.09 44.64
C GLU A 237 24.33 -18.34 44.84
N ASP A 238 25.26 -17.41 45.17
CA ASP A 238 25.31 -15.95 45.46
C ASP A 238 26.81 -15.52 45.31
N ASP A 239 27.28 -14.26 45.25
CA ASP A 239 26.66 -12.92 45.27
C ASP A 239 27.44 -11.90 44.37
N PRO A 240 28.70 -11.45 44.66
CA PRO A 240 29.02 -10.04 44.42
C PRO A 240 30.24 -9.66 43.52
N GLN A 241 30.08 -8.50 42.86
CA GLN A 241 31.05 -7.38 42.77
C GLN A 241 32.34 -7.47 41.88
N PRO A 242 33.02 -6.32 41.57
CA PRO A 242 32.66 -4.89 41.81
C PRO A 242 32.84 -3.87 40.65
N ALA A 243 32.06 -2.77 40.76
CA ALA A 243 32.45 -1.35 40.56
C ALA A 243 32.65 -0.68 39.17
N THR A 244 32.50 0.66 39.22
CA THR A 244 32.73 1.74 38.21
C THR A 244 31.71 1.86 37.05
N GLY A 245 31.32 3.06 36.60
CA GLY A 245 31.47 4.39 37.20
C GLY A 245 31.51 5.56 36.19
N THR A 246 30.49 6.45 36.20
CA THR A 246 30.35 7.67 35.34
C THR A 246 30.30 7.41 33.82
N ASP A 247 29.62 8.20 32.97
CA ASP A 247 29.33 9.64 32.97
C ASP A 247 27.93 9.95 32.34
N GLN A 248 27.40 11.16 32.56
CA GLN A 248 26.16 11.65 31.94
C GLN A 248 26.45 12.84 30.99
N ARG A 249 26.10 12.70 29.70
CA ARG A 249 25.79 13.85 28.83
C ARG A 249 24.79 13.49 27.73
N PRO A 250 23.76 14.31 27.48
CA PRO A 250 22.78 14.05 26.43
C PRO A 250 23.40 14.30 25.05
N ARG A 251 23.15 13.41 24.09
CA ARG A 251 23.31 13.71 22.66
C ARG A 251 21.97 14.17 22.10
N SER A 252 21.95 15.39 21.58
CA SER A 252 20.81 15.96 20.86
C SER A 252 20.45 15.08 19.66
N GLY A 253 19.19 14.63 19.60
CA GLY A 253 18.67 13.92 18.43
C GLY A 253 18.57 14.84 17.21
N PRO A 254 18.73 14.31 15.98
CA PRO A 254 18.52 15.09 14.77
C PRO A 254 17.05 15.49 14.60
N SER A 255 16.83 16.63 13.94
CA SER A 255 15.53 17.27 13.74
C SER A 255 14.47 16.35 13.10
N SER A 256 13.23 16.48 13.55
CA SER A 256 12.07 15.79 12.99
C SER A 256 11.58 16.46 11.70
N ASP A 257 12.13 16.06 10.55
CA ASP A 257 11.54 16.37 9.24
C ASP A 257 10.55 15.25 8.85
N GLY A 258 9.25 15.53 8.96
CA GLY A 258 8.19 14.53 9.09
C GLY A 258 7.78 13.82 7.79
N ARG A 259 8.62 12.94 7.26
CA ARG A 259 8.28 12.02 6.15
C ARG A 259 8.58 10.57 6.52
N ASP A 260 7.57 9.72 6.40
CA ASP A 260 7.57 8.30 6.79
C ASP A 260 6.92 7.48 5.66
N TRP A 261 7.70 6.60 5.02
CA TRP A 261 7.70 6.40 3.56
C TRP A 261 7.63 4.92 3.13
N MET A 262 6.65 4.17 3.63
CA MET A 262 6.65 2.70 3.54
C MET A 262 5.57 2.07 2.65
N SER A 263 5.34 2.56 1.42
CA SER A 263 4.84 1.72 0.31
C SER A 263 6.03 1.03 -0.38
N LEU A 264 5.77 0.02 -1.21
CA LEU A 264 6.82 -0.71 -1.94
C LEU A 264 7.39 0.06 -3.16
N ALA A 265 6.77 1.17 -3.54
CA ALA A 265 7.32 2.11 -4.52
C ALA A 265 7.74 3.47 -3.93
N THR A 266 7.16 3.92 -2.80
CA THR A 266 7.38 5.25 -2.17
C THR A 266 8.75 5.44 -1.47
N SER A 267 9.86 5.16 -2.17
CA SER A 267 11.18 5.62 -1.77
C SER A 267 11.72 6.57 -2.85
N PRO A 268 11.99 7.84 -2.53
CA PRO A 268 12.53 8.78 -3.50
C PRO A 268 13.79 8.25 -4.21
N ARG A 269 13.95 8.58 -5.49
CA ARG A 269 15.10 8.21 -6.34
C ARG A 269 16.46 8.49 -5.70
N THR A 270 16.54 9.49 -4.83
CA THR A 270 17.74 9.90 -4.08
C THR A 270 18.07 9.06 -2.84
N GLU A 271 17.15 8.21 -2.37
CA GLU A 271 17.27 7.45 -1.12
C GLU A 271 17.50 5.94 -1.34
N LEU A 272 17.48 5.48 -2.59
CA LEU A 272 17.74 4.08 -2.92
C LEU A 272 19.25 3.85 -3.18
N PRO A 273 19.81 2.74 -2.67
CA PRO A 273 21.10 2.23 -3.13
C PRO A 273 21.17 2.11 -4.67
N LYS A 274 22.36 2.36 -5.20
CA LYS A 274 22.73 2.05 -6.59
C LYS A 274 23.25 0.62 -6.68
#